data_AF-A0A0M3HFF1-F1
#
_entry.id   AF-A0A0M3HFF1-F1
#
_cell.length_a   1.000
_cell.length_b   1.000
_cell.length_c   1.000
_cell.angle_alpha   90.00
_cell.angle_beta   90.00
_cell.angle_gamma   90.00
#
_symmetry.space_group_name_H-M   'P 1'
#
loop_
_entity.id
_entity.type
_entity.pdbx_description
1 polymer ?
#
loop_
_entity_poly.entity_id
_entity_poly.type
_entity_poly.pdbx_seq_one_letter_code
_entity_poly.pdbx_strand_id
1 'polypeptide(L)'
;MRYVIILQNTGELKLSEAIYVDEIVDVYTGCCTETSKQKVVQERVDTHIKRIFSGTFITAACTISSCFLTVMCGTDAVNPTPLTFLTDSEESAKLWVQELRHLSVKFSKEIPILGAFYYWQRLFTKIRHSVTEDSITINE
;
A
#
# COMPACT_ATOMS: atom_id res chain seq x y z
N MET A 1 -7.22 -8.72 -10.00
CA MET A 1 -6.56 -7.38 -10.03
C MET A 1 -5.07 -7.62 -9.88
N ARG A 2 -4.20 -7.03 -10.72
CA ARG A 2 -2.74 -7.30 -10.72
C ARG A 2 -1.89 -6.16 -10.13
N TYR A 3 -2.55 -5.12 -9.68
CA TYR A 3 -1.97 -3.91 -9.11
C TYR A 3 -2.91 -3.43 -8.01
N VAL A 4 -2.33 -2.72 -7.05
CA VAL A 4 -3.05 -1.94 -6.06
C VAL A 4 -2.98 -0.49 -6.52
N ILE A 5 -4.14 0.14 -6.76
CA ILE A 5 -4.20 1.58 -7.03
C ILE A 5 -4.16 2.31 -5.69
N ILE A 6 -3.19 3.20 -5.52
CA ILE A 6 -3.11 4.16 -4.43
C ILE A 6 -3.53 5.52 -5.01
N LEU A 7 -4.68 6.01 -4.57
CA LEU A 7 -5.14 7.34 -4.94
C LEU A 7 -4.51 8.36 -3.98
N GLN A 8 -3.58 9.20 -4.47
CA GLN A 8 -3.20 10.41 -3.76
C GLN A 8 -4.12 11.55 -4.21
N ASN A 9 -4.81 12.17 -3.26
CA ASN A 9 -5.65 13.33 -3.53
C ASN A 9 -4.95 14.61 -3.04
N THR A 10 -4.09 15.17 -3.87
CA THR A 10 -3.52 16.52 -3.65
C THR A 10 -4.26 17.52 -4.54
N GLY A 11 -5.41 18.00 -4.06
CA GLY A 11 -6.03 19.30 -4.36
C GLY A 11 -6.36 19.71 -5.81
N GLU A 12 -5.45 19.54 -6.77
CA GLU A 12 -5.55 20.06 -8.14
C GLU A 12 -5.18 19.04 -9.23
N LEU A 13 -4.55 17.90 -8.89
CA LEU A 13 -4.24 16.81 -9.85
C LEU A 13 -4.51 15.45 -9.20
N LYS A 14 -5.37 14.63 -9.83
CA LYS A 14 -5.55 13.21 -9.43
C LYS A 14 -4.33 12.41 -9.90
N LEU A 15 -3.28 12.40 -9.09
CA LEU A 15 -2.14 11.52 -9.29
C LEU A 15 -2.49 10.14 -8.72
N SER A 16 -2.70 9.19 -9.63
CA SER A 16 -2.88 7.78 -9.28
C SER A 16 -1.50 7.13 -9.22
N GLU A 17 -1.05 6.78 -8.01
CA GLU A 17 0.11 5.94 -7.82
C GLU A 17 -0.34 4.47 -7.87
N ALA A 18 0.43 3.59 -8.48
CA ALA A 18 0.05 2.19 -8.60
C ALA A 18 1.24 1.31 -8.30
N ILE A 19 0.98 0.23 -7.58
CA ILE A 19 1.99 -0.72 -7.16
C ILE A 19 1.64 -2.08 -7.72
N TYR A 20 2.65 -2.73 -8.29
CA TYR A 20 2.49 -4.06 -8.79
C TYR A 20 2.51 -5.05 -7.63
N VAL A 21 1.56 -5.96 -7.62
CA VAL A 21 1.39 -6.92 -6.53
C VAL A 21 2.61 -7.84 -6.39
N ASP A 22 3.35 -8.06 -7.48
CA ASP A 22 4.61 -8.82 -7.49
C ASP A 22 5.82 -8.06 -6.93
N GLU A 23 5.71 -6.74 -6.70
CA GLU A 23 6.74 -5.97 -5.99
C GLU A 23 6.53 -5.99 -4.47
N ILE A 24 5.43 -6.60 -3.99
CA ILE A 24 5.15 -6.73 -2.57
C ILE A 24 6.03 -7.83 -1.97
N VAL A 25 6.94 -7.42 -1.10
CA VAL A 25 7.84 -8.29 -0.33
C VAL A 25 7.15 -8.82 0.92
N ASP A 26 6.46 -7.95 1.67
CA ASP A 26 5.66 -8.34 2.84
C ASP A 26 4.56 -7.30 3.11
N VAL A 27 3.57 -7.68 3.90
CA VAL A 27 2.46 -6.84 4.34
C VAL A 27 2.12 -7.16 5.79
N TYR A 28 2.11 -6.18 6.69
CA TYR A 28 1.79 -6.42 8.10
C TYR A 28 0.94 -5.30 8.68
N THR A 29 0.26 -5.60 9.79
CA THR A 29 -0.43 -4.59 10.59
C THR A 29 0.46 -4.10 11.74
N GLY A 30 0.21 -2.88 12.21
CA GLY A 30 0.93 -2.27 13.32
C GLY A 30 1.93 -1.19 12.91
N CYS A 31 2.37 -0.39 13.89
CA CYS A 31 3.51 0.52 13.72
C CYS A 31 4.82 -0.25 13.94
N CYS A 32 5.73 -0.24 12.96
CA CYS A 32 7.13 -0.60 13.17
C CYS A 32 7.75 0.37 14.17
N THR A 33 7.74 -0.02 15.45
CA THR A 33 8.34 0.73 16.55
C THR A 33 9.60 0.04 17.04
N GLU A 34 10.61 -0.06 16.18
CA GLU A 34 11.93 -0.50 16.59
C GLU A 34 12.85 0.71 16.82
N THR A 35 12.52 1.58 17.79
CA THR A 35 13.51 2.20 18.68
C THR A 35 12.82 2.96 19.83
N SER A 36 13.41 2.89 21.02
CA SER A 36 13.00 3.63 22.23
C SER A 36 12.99 5.15 22.06
N LYS A 37 13.66 5.70 21.04
CA LYS A 37 13.73 7.15 20.74
C LYS A 37 12.52 7.69 19.98
N GLN A 38 11.74 6.84 19.31
CA GLN A 38 10.58 7.26 18.50
C GLN A 38 9.24 7.26 19.26
N LYS A 39 9.17 6.70 20.47
CA LYS A 39 7.93 6.65 21.28
C LYS A 39 7.31 8.03 21.53
N VAL A 40 8.12 9.04 21.84
CA VAL A 40 7.63 10.39 22.17
C VAL A 40 7.07 11.12 20.93
N VAL A 41 7.67 10.89 19.76
CA VAL A 41 7.18 11.43 18.48
C VAL A 41 5.91 10.70 18.05
N GLN A 42 5.88 9.38 18.20
CA GLN A 42 4.72 8.55 17.90
C GLN A 42 3.53 8.91 18.77
N GLU A 43 3.69 9.13 20.09
CA GLU A 43 2.59 9.55 20.96
C GLU A 43 1.96 10.88 20.51
N ARG A 44 2.75 11.83 20.00
CA ARG A 44 2.24 13.09 19.46
C ARG A 44 1.48 12.88 18.15
N VAL A 45 2.00 12.03 17.25
CA VAL A 45 1.34 11.68 15.99
C VAL A 45 0.06 10.91 16.26
N ASP A 46 0.08 9.91 17.13
CA ASP A 46 -1.10 9.14 17.55
C ASP A 46 -2.17 10.04 18.16
N THR A 47 -1.77 11.01 19.00
CA THR A 47 -2.72 11.98 19.57
C THR A 47 -3.31 12.90 18.49
N HIS A 48 -2.50 13.31 17.52
CA HIS A 48 -2.94 14.15 16.41
C HIS A 48 -3.87 13.41 15.45
N ILE A 49 -3.52 12.18 15.06
CA ILE A 49 -4.35 11.31 14.22
C ILE A 49 -5.64 10.95 14.96
N LYS A 50 -5.58 10.55 16.25
CA LYS A 50 -6.79 10.34 17.06
C LYS A 50 -7.68 11.58 17.08
N ARG A 51 -7.12 12.79 17.11
CA ARG A 51 -7.89 14.04 17.07
C ARG A 51 -8.53 14.28 15.70
N ILE A 52 -7.82 14.02 14.60
CA ILE A 52 -8.35 14.17 13.23
C ILE A 52 -9.47 13.16 12.94
N PHE A 53 -9.31 11.94 13.43
CA PHE A 53 -10.20 10.81 13.15
C PHE A 53 -11.12 10.44 14.33
N SER A 54 -11.27 11.36 15.30
CA SER A 54 -12.23 11.19 16.41
C SER A 54 -13.65 11.12 15.86
N GLY A 55 -14.25 9.92 15.91
CA GLY A 55 -15.60 9.63 15.42
C GLY A 55 -15.67 8.72 14.19
N THR A 56 -14.53 8.40 13.55
CA THR A 56 -14.50 7.53 12.35
C THR A 56 -14.18 6.06 12.69
N PHE A 57 -13.50 5.80 13.81
CA PHE A 57 -13.23 4.45 14.28
C PHE A 57 -14.43 3.91 15.07
N ILE A 58 -15.08 2.89 14.51
CA ILE A 58 -16.42 2.43 14.94
C ILE A 58 -16.34 1.52 16.19
N THR A 59 -15.16 1.05 16.58
CA THR A 59 -15.00 0.03 17.64
C THR A 59 -14.19 0.52 18.84
N ALA A 60 -14.84 0.60 20.00
CA ALA A 60 -14.29 1.06 21.28
C ALA A 60 -13.12 0.22 21.85
N ALA A 61 -12.82 -0.94 21.24
CA ALA A 61 -11.74 -1.83 21.65
C ALA A 61 -10.47 -1.71 20.79
N CYS A 62 -10.51 -0.91 19.72
CA CYS A 62 -9.44 -0.89 18.72
C CYS A 62 -8.39 0.19 19.04
N THR A 63 -7.13 -0.20 19.18
CA THR A 63 -6.01 0.75 19.29
C THR A 63 -5.67 1.29 17.91
N ILE A 64 -5.43 2.60 17.75
CA ILE A 64 -5.12 3.17 16.42
C ILE A 64 -3.95 2.48 15.70
N SER A 65 -3.02 1.92 16.49
CA SER A 65 -1.91 1.10 16.01
C SER A 65 -2.35 -0.13 15.20
N SER A 66 -3.47 -0.77 15.57
CA SER A 66 -3.96 -1.99 14.88
C SER A 66 -4.70 -1.70 13.57
N CYS A 67 -5.01 -0.43 13.28
CA CYS A 67 -5.55 0.02 11.98
C CYS A 67 -4.46 0.41 10.98
N PHE A 68 -3.17 0.42 11.37
CA PHE A 68 -2.11 0.64 10.40
C PHE A 68 -1.84 -0.64 9.61
N LEU A 69 -1.76 -0.49 8.30
CA LEU A 69 -1.35 -1.49 7.33
C LEU A 69 -0.07 -0.99 6.67
N THR A 70 1.02 -1.74 6.76
CA THR A 70 2.26 -1.40 6.05
C THR A 70 2.55 -2.44 4.99
N VAL A 71 2.75 -1.98 3.76
CA VAL A 71 3.15 -2.78 2.60
C VAL A 71 4.61 -2.47 2.32
N MET A 72 5.46 -3.49 2.34
CA MET A 72 6.87 -3.40 1.98
C MET A 72 7.02 -3.73 0.49
N CYS A 73 7.44 -2.76 -0.32
CA CYS A 73 7.55 -2.90 -1.77
C CYS A 73 9.00 -2.80 -2.21
N GLY A 74 9.48 -3.68 -3.08
CA GLY A 74 10.84 -3.63 -3.57
C GLY A 74 11.15 -4.66 -4.65
N THR A 75 12.21 -4.40 -5.41
CA THR A 75 12.76 -5.36 -6.38
C THR A 75 13.53 -6.48 -5.71
N ASP A 76 13.97 -6.28 -4.47
CA ASP A 76 14.68 -7.26 -3.66
C ASP A 76 14.24 -7.19 -2.18
N ALA A 77 14.60 -8.22 -1.43
CA ALA A 77 14.30 -8.33 0.00
C ALA A 77 15.28 -7.55 0.89
N VAL A 78 16.32 -6.93 0.33
CA VAL A 78 17.38 -6.25 1.07
C VAL A 78 16.98 -4.81 1.38
N ASN A 79 16.38 -4.10 0.41
CA ASN A 79 16.01 -2.69 0.57
C ASN A 79 14.56 -2.39 0.12
N PRO A 80 13.54 -3.00 0.73
CA PRO A 80 12.16 -2.66 0.43
C PRO A 80 11.77 -1.27 0.97
N THR A 81 10.96 -0.56 0.21
CA THR A 81 10.35 0.74 0.57
C THR A 81 9.03 0.52 1.31
N PRO A 82 8.82 1.11 2.50
CA PRO A 82 7.58 0.98 3.25
C PRO A 82 6.50 1.94 2.73
N LEU A 83 5.27 1.45 2.64
CA LEU A 83 4.07 2.25 2.40
C LEU A 83 3.04 1.95 3.47
N THR A 84 2.70 2.98 4.23
CA THR A 84 1.81 2.84 5.39
C THR A 84 0.45 3.46 5.08
N PHE A 85 -0.59 2.68 5.30
CA PHE A 85 -2.00 3.04 5.16
C PHE A 85 -2.68 2.98 6.51
N LEU A 86 -3.73 3.78 6.67
CA LEU A 86 -4.62 3.74 7.81
C LEU A 86 -5.99 3.25 7.34
N THR A 87 -6.46 2.15 7.90
CA THR A 87 -7.77 1.57 7.60
C THR A 87 -8.85 2.10 8.54
N ASP A 88 -10.10 1.90 8.16
CA ASP A 88 -11.29 2.25 8.94
C ASP A 88 -11.48 1.39 10.19
N SER A 89 -11.02 0.13 10.15
CA SER A 89 -11.06 -0.82 11.26
C SER A 89 -9.85 -1.77 11.26
N GLU A 90 -9.58 -2.41 12.40
CA GLU A 90 -8.57 -3.47 12.51
C GLU A 90 -8.97 -4.72 11.72
N GLU A 91 -10.26 -5.03 11.64
CA GLU A 91 -10.79 -6.13 10.82
C GLU A 91 -10.45 -5.88 9.34
N SER A 92 -10.67 -4.66 8.84
CA SER A 92 -10.28 -4.27 7.48
C SER A 92 -8.77 -4.37 7.28
N ALA A 93 -7.95 -3.92 8.25
CA ALA A 93 -6.50 -4.03 8.16
C ALA A 93 -6.06 -5.50 8.00
N LYS A 94 -6.60 -6.39 8.82
CA LYS A 94 -6.33 -7.84 8.75
C LYS A 94 -6.75 -8.44 7.42
N LEU A 95 -7.93 -8.06 6.92
CA LEU A 95 -8.42 -8.54 5.62
C LEU A 95 -7.50 -8.10 4.49
N TRP A 96 -7.09 -6.83 4.46
CA TRP A 96 -6.14 -6.33 3.48
C TRP A 96 -4.78 -7.02 3.55
N VAL A 97 -4.25 -7.30 4.74
CA VAL A 97 -3.02 -8.10 4.89
C VAL A 97 -3.18 -9.48 4.24
N GLN A 98 -4.29 -10.17 4.53
CA GLN A 98 -4.53 -11.51 4.00
C GLN A 98 -4.66 -11.51 2.47
N GLU A 99 -5.45 -10.60 1.92
CA GLU A 99 -5.69 -10.50 0.48
C GLU A 99 -4.41 -10.11 -0.28
N LEU A 100 -3.68 -9.10 0.18
CA LEU A 100 -2.44 -8.67 -0.49
C LEU A 100 -1.36 -9.75 -0.46
N ARG A 101 -1.18 -10.44 0.67
CA ARG A 101 -0.26 -11.58 0.76
C ARG A 101 -0.70 -12.72 -0.16
N HIS A 102 -1.98 -13.06 -0.16
CA HIS A 102 -2.51 -14.11 -1.02
C HIS A 102 -2.26 -13.81 -2.50
N LEU A 103 -2.58 -12.58 -2.94
CA LEU A 103 -2.36 -12.16 -4.32
C LEU A 103 -0.87 -12.11 -4.68
N SER A 104 0.00 -11.59 -3.80
CA SER A 104 1.46 -11.58 -4.03
C SER A 104 2.00 -13.00 -4.26
N VAL A 105 1.67 -13.94 -3.39
CA VAL A 105 2.10 -15.34 -3.52
C VAL A 105 1.52 -15.99 -4.78
N LYS A 106 0.24 -15.74 -5.09
CA LYS A 106 -0.41 -16.27 -6.28
C LYS A 106 0.29 -15.79 -7.55
N PHE A 107 0.49 -14.48 -7.69
CA PHE A 107 1.09 -13.90 -8.89
C PHE A 107 2.57 -14.24 -9.02
N SER A 108 3.31 -14.32 -7.92
CA SER A 108 4.71 -14.81 -7.93
C SER A 108 4.85 -16.18 -8.59
N LYS A 109 3.86 -17.08 -8.39
CA LYS A 109 3.82 -18.41 -9.03
C LYS A 109 3.39 -18.38 -10.49
N GLU A 110 2.58 -17.41 -10.90
CA GLU A 110 2.07 -17.27 -12.28
C GLU A 110 3.09 -16.60 -13.22
N ILE A 111 3.99 -15.74 -12.71
CA ILE A 111 4.98 -15.00 -13.52
C ILE A 111 5.85 -15.92 -14.38
N PRO A 112 6.46 -17.00 -13.86
CA PRO A 112 7.26 -17.92 -14.67
C PRO A 112 6.46 -18.59 -15.79
N ILE A 113 5.16 -18.79 -15.59
CA ILE A 113 4.26 -19.46 -16.54
C ILE A 113 3.89 -18.50 -17.68
N LEU A 114 3.61 -17.24 -17.35
CA LEU A 114 3.20 -16.22 -18.31
C LEU A 114 4.39 -15.64 -19.11
N GLY A 115 5.61 -15.70 -18.56
CA GLY A 115 6.84 -15.28 -19.23
C GLY A 115 6.76 -13.84 -19.76
N ALA A 116 7.16 -13.64 -21.02
CA ALA A 116 7.17 -12.32 -21.65
C ALA A 116 5.79 -11.65 -21.70
N PHE A 117 4.70 -12.44 -21.81
CA PHE A 117 3.35 -11.89 -21.90
C PHE A 117 2.94 -11.15 -20.63
N TYR A 118 3.43 -11.59 -19.46
CA TYR A 118 3.18 -10.91 -18.19
C TYR A 118 3.71 -9.47 -18.21
N TYR A 119 4.92 -9.23 -18.72
CA TYR A 119 5.51 -7.89 -18.79
C TYR A 119 4.76 -6.97 -19.77
N TRP A 120 4.23 -7.52 -20.86
CA TRP A 120 3.33 -6.77 -21.74
C TRP A 120 2.04 -6.37 -21.03
N GLN A 121 1.40 -7.31 -20.31
CA GLN A 121 0.21 -7.00 -19.51
C GLN A 121 0.51 -5.94 -18.43
N ARG A 122 1.70 -5.99 -17.83
CA ARG A 122 2.17 -5.03 -16.84
C ARG A 122 2.30 -3.61 -17.43
N LEU A 123 2.91 -3.50 -18.61
CA LEU A 123 3.07 -2.24 -19.34
C LEU A 123 1.73 -1.63 -19.74
N PHE A 124 0.85 -2.40 -20.39
CA PHE A 124 -0.47 -1.91 -20.83
C PHE A 124 -1.33 -1.47 -19.65
N THR A 125 -1.20 -2.16 -18.52
CA THR A 125 -1.87 -1.78 -17.27
C THR A 125 -1.34 -0.44 -16.76
N LYS A 126 -0.01 -0.21 -16.79
CA LYS A 126 0.58 1.10 -16.41
C LYS A 126 -0.01 2.22 -17.24
N ILE A 127 0.01 2.05 -18.56
CA ILE A 127 -0.50 3.03 -19.53
C ILE A 127 -1.96 3.35 -19.18
N ARG A 128 -2.82 2.34 -19.01
CA ARG A 128 -4.23 2.55 -18.67
C ARG A 128 -4.47 3.36 -17.39
N HIS A 129 -3.57 3.28 -16.41
CA HIS A 129 -3.75 3.90 -15.10
C HIS A 129 -2.93 5.18 -14.86
N SER A 130 -1.92 5.43 -15.68
CA SER A 130 -1.08 6.64 -15.61
C SER A 130 -1.46 7.72 -16.62
N VAL A 131 -2.29 7.39 -17.59
CA VAL A 131 -2.62 8.26 -18.71
C VAL A 131 -3.99 8.93 -18.45
N THR A 132 -3.97 10.24 -18.22
CA THR A 132 -5.16 11.07 -17.97
C THR A 132 -5.81 11.62 -19.24
N GLU A 133 -5.13 11.54 -20.39
CA GLU A 133 -5.56 12.02 -21.73
C GLU A 133 -5.18 10.97 -22.80
N ASP A 134 -5.72 10.97 -24.01
CA ASP A 134 -5.40 9.94 -25.04
C ASP A 134 -3.96 10.03 -25.64
N SER A 135 -2.96 10.45 -24.86
CA SER A 135 -1.56 10.55 -25.30
C SER A 135 -0.57 10.04 -24.24
N ILE A 136 0.54 9.46 -24.72
CA ILE A 136 1.64 8.97 -23.88
C ILE A 136 2.84 9.90 -24.12
N THR A 137 3.23 10.66 -23.10
CA THR A 137 4.46 11.46 -23.14
C THR A 137 5.61 10.69 -22.50
N ILE A 138 6.71 10.51 -23.24
CA ILE A 138 7.94 9.94 -22.70
C ILE A 138 8.69 11.09 -22.02
N ASN A 139 8.79 11.05 -20.69
CA ASN A 139 9.70 11.95 -19.98
C ASN A 139 11.13 11.39 -20.15
N GLU A 140 12.04 12.22 -20.65
CA GLU A 140 13.49 11.94 -20.73
C GLU A 140 14.13 11.77 -19.35
#